data_AF-A0AAJ7QGE0-F1
#
_entry.id   AF-A0AAJ7QGE0-F1
#
_cell.length_a   1.000
_cell.length_b   1.000
_cell.length_c   1.000
_cell.angle_alpha   90.00
_cell.angle_beta   90.00
_cell.angle_gamma   90.00
#
_symmetry.space_group_name_H-M   'P 1'
#
loop_
_entity.id
_entity.type
_entity.pdbx_description
1 polymer ?
#
loop_
_entity_poly.entity_id
_entity_poly.type
_entity_poly.pdbx_seq_one_letter_code
_entity_poly.pdbx_strand_id
1 'polypeptide(L)'
;MGCVQCKDKEATKLTDDRDTSISQGAGYRYGADPTPQHYPNFGVTAIPNYNNFHAPVGQGMTVFGGVSTSSHTGTLRTRGGTGVTLFVALYDYEARTEDDLSFRKGERFQIINSTEGDWWDARSLTTGGSGYIPSNYVAPVDSIQAEDWYFGKLGRKDAERQLLSTGNPRGTYLIRESETTKGAFSLSIRDWDDVKGDHVKHYKIRKLDSGGYYITTRAQFDTLQQLVQHYSDRAAGLCCRLVVPCHKGMPRLADLSVKTKDVWEIPRESLQLIKRLGNGQFGEVWMESADGLCFNLTGVCVNYIPDTVGLSHDAWEISRDTLELEVKLGTGCFADVFYGTWNGTTKVAVKTLKPGTMSPESFLEEAQIMKKLRHDKLVQLYAVVSEEPIYIVTEYMGKGSLLDFLKDGEGRGLKLPNLVDMAAQVAAGMAYIERMNYIHRDLRSANILVGDNLVCKIADFGLARLIEDNEYTARQGAKFPIKWTAPEAALYGKFTIKSDVWSFGILLTELVTKGRVPYPGMNNREVLEQVERGYRMPCPQDCPISLHELMLQCWKKDAEERPTFEYLQAFLEDYFTATEPQYQPGDNL
;
A
#
# COMPACT_ATOMS: atom_id res chain seq x y z
N MET A 1 -41.54 -16.41 -34.24
CA MET A 1 -42.40 -17.53 -34.69
C MET A 1 -41.63 -18.83 -34.55
N GLY A 2 -42.21 -19.86 -33.94
CA GLY A 2 -41.73 -21.25 -34.05
C GLY A 2 -40.95 -21.80 -32.86
N CYS A 3 -41.66 -22.55 -32.01
CA CYS A 3 -41.15 -23.43 -30.96
C CYS A 3 -40.54 -24.71 -31.59
N VAL A 4 -39.48 -25.28 -31.00
CA VAL A 4 -39.20 -26.73 -31.09
C VAL A 4 -38.72 -27.24 -29.74
N GLN A 5 -39.36 -28.33 -29.32
CA GLN A 5 -39.33 -28.98 -28.03
C GLN A 5 -38.56 -30.31 -28.13
N CYS A 6 -38.06 -30.77 -26.97
CA CYS A 6 -37.80 -32.17 -26.58
C CYS A 6 -36.52 -32.87 -27.08
N LYS A 7 -35.65 -33.26 -26.14
CA LYS A 7 -35.65 -34.59 -25.51
C LYS A 7 -34.46 -34.75 -24.56
N ASP A 8 -34.74 -34.80 -23.26
CA ASP A 8 -33.85 -35.37 -22.26
C ASP A 8 -33.78 -36.90 -22.47
N LYS A 9 -32.56 -37.43 -22.40
CA LYS A 9 -32.30 -38.86 -22.28
C LYS A 9 -31.66 -39.13 -20.92
N GLU A 10 -32.15 -40.20 -20.33
CA GLU A 10 -31.94 -40.69 -18.98
C GLU A 10 -30.48 -40.93 -18.58
N ALA A 11 -30.28 -40.78 -17.28
CA ALA A 11 -29.14 -41.19 -16.49
C ALA A 11 -28.92 -42.72 -16.55
N THR A 12 -27.66 -43.13 -16.53
CA THR A 12 -27.28 -44.48 -16.10
C THR A 12 -26.16 -44.35 -15.07
N LYS A 13 -26.47 -44.73 -13.83
CA LYS A 13 -25.53 -44.99 -12.74
C LYS A 13 -24.79 -46.29 -13.04
N LEU A 14 -23.47 -46.31 -12.82
CA LEU A 14 -22.72 -47.53 -12.52
C LEU A 14 -21.86 -47.27 -11.29
N THR A 15 -22.06 -48.13 -10.30
CA THR A 15 -21.39 -48.22 -8.99
C THR A 15 -20.21 -49.19 -9.06
N ASP A 16 -19.19 -48.93 -8.23
CA ASP A 16 -18.25 -49.83 -7.54
C ASP A 16 -17.72 -51.10 -8.26
N ASP A 17 -16.40 -51.32 -8.25
CA ASP A 17 -15.73 -51.91 -7.08
C ASP A 17 -14.21 -52.07 -7.26
N ARG A 18 -13.54 -52.21 -6.11
CA ARG A 18 -12.11 -52.44 -5.86
C ARG A 18 -11.61 -53.76 -6.48
N ASP A 19 -10.31 -53.86 -6.84
CA ASP A 19 -9.35 -54.57 -5.98
C ASP A 19 -7.86 -54.54 -6.41
N THR A 20 -7.06 -54.37 -5.36
CA THR A 20 -5.67 -54.77 -5.05
C THR A 20 -4.78 -55.54 -6.04
N SER A 21 -3.50 -55.13 -6.11
CA SER A 21 -2.37 -56.06 -5.90
C SER A 21 -1.08 -55.33 -5.48
N ILE A 22 -0.38 -55.98 -4.55
CA ILE A 22 0.80 -55.57 -3.78
C ILE A 22 2.03 -56.31 -4.32
N SER A 23 3.19 -55.65 -4.35
CA SER A 23 4.51 -56.25 -4.05
C SER A 23 5.46 -55.16 -3.53
N GLN A 24 5.78 -55.08 -2.23
CA GLN A 24 6.97 -55.66 -1.58
C GLN A 24 8.28 -55.45 -2.38
N GLY A 25 9.39 -54.92 -1.85
CA GLY A 25 9.77 -54.52 -0.50
C GLY A 25 11.30 -54.54 -0.36
N ALA A 26 11.87 -53.61 0.40
CA ALA A 26 13.19 -53.65 1.10
C ALA A 26 13.29 -52.29 1.83
N GLY A 27 13.33 -52.13 3.16
CA GLY A 27 13.83 -52.98 4.23
C GLY A 27 15.21 -52.46 4.67
N TYR A 28 15.30 -51.67 5.75
CA TYR A 28 16.16 -51.93 6.93
C TYR A 28 16.23 -50.74 7.93
N ARG A 29 15.66 -51.01 9.12
CA ARG A 29 16.15 -50.81 10.51
C ARG A 29 16.23 -49.44 11.20
N TYR A 30 15.75 -49.52 12.45
CA TYR A 30 15.53 -48.56 13.54
C TYR A 30 16.78 -47.86 14.10
N GLY A 31 16.56 -46.64 14.61
CA GLY A 31 17.40 -45.99 15.62
C GLY A 31 16.83 -44.68 16.17
N ALA A 32 16.24 -44.77 17.38
CA ALA A 32 16.12 -43.78 18.47
C ALA A 32 15.51 -42.37 18.24
N ASP A 33 14.42 -42.12 18.98
CA ASP A 33 13.94 -40.79 19.39
C ASP A 33 15.03 -39.96 20.08
N PRO A 34 14.95 -38.63 19.93
CA PRO A 34 14.85 -37.79 21.11
C PRO A 34 13.73 -36.74 21.02
N THR A 35 12.93 -36.72 22.09
CA THR A 35 12.16 -35.62 22.71
C THR A 35 11.98 -34.27 21.97
N PRO A 36 10.75 -33.70 21.99
CA PRO A 36 10.43 -32.42 21.38
C PRO A 36 10.98 -31.25 22.22
N GLN A 37 11.82 -30.40 21.63
CA GLN A 37 12.13 -29.10 22.18
C GLN A 37 10.97 -28.13 21.93
N HIS A 38 10.47 -27.56 23.03
CA HIS A 38 9.51 -26.46 23.10
C HIS A 38 9.76 -25.38 22.03
N TYR A 39 8.73 -25.10 21.22
CA TYR A 39 8.56 -23.79 20.60
C TYR A 39 8.00 -22.83 21.66
N PRO A 40 8.63 -21.69 21.98
CA PRO A 40 7.97 -20.65 22.73
C PRO A 40 6.94 -19.96 21.84
N ASN A 41 5.75 -19.84 22.42
CA ASN A 41 4.57 -19.13 21.96
C ASN A 41 4.92 -17.72 21.43
N PHE A 42 4.55 -17.41 20.18
CA PHE A 42 4.65 -16.06 19.62
C PHE A 42 3.54 -15.18 20.22
N GLY A 43 3.85 -14.53 21.34
CA GLY A 43 3.07 -13.42 21.87
C GLY A 43 3.21 -12.20 20.96
N VAL A 44 2.08 -11.59 20.62
CA VAL A 44 1.97 -10.30 19.92
C VAL A 44 2.71 -9.23 20.75
N THR A 45 3.84 -8.74 20.27
CA THR A 45 4.56 -7.64 20.94
C THR A 45 3.95 -6.30 20.55
N ALA A 46 3.36 -5.65 21.55
CA ALA A 46 2.86 -4.29 21.52
C ALA A 46 3.96 -3.25 21.22
N ILE A 47 3.50 -2.10 20.71
CA ILE A 47 4.26 -0.89 20.41
C ILE A 47 4.97 -0.37 21.68
N PRO A 48 6.24 0.09 21.64
CA PRO A 48 6.94 0.59 22.83
C PRO A 48 6.28 1.84 23.41
N ASN A 49 5.98 1.81 24.71
CA ASN A 49 5.53 2.94 25.51
C ASN A 49 6.75 3.80 25.92
N TYR A 50 6.80 5.06 25.47
CA TYR A 50 7.97 5.94 25.62
C TYR A 50 8.07 6.71 26.94
N ASN A 51 7.30 6.35 27.99
CA ASN A 51 7.22 7.15 29.21
C ASN A 51 8.12 6.75 30.39
N ASN A 52 9.11 5.86 30.25
CA ASN A 52 9.97 5.49 31.39
C ASN A 52 11.47 5.40 31.05
N PHE A 53 12.23 6.45 31.39
CA PHE A 53 13.66 6.36 31.66
C PHE A 53 13.92 6.66 33.13
N HIS A 54 14.24 5.63 33.91
CA HIS A 54 14.94 5.78 35.19
C HIS A 54 16.44 5.67 34.94
N ALA A 55 17.18 6.76 35.18
CA ALA A 55 18.63 6.72 35.27
C ALA A 55 19.06 6.18 36.65
N PRO A 56 20.05 5.28 36.76
CA PRO A 56 20.62 4.94 38.05
C PRO A 56 21.56 6.06 38.52
N VAL A 57 21.35 6.52 39.75
CA VAL A 57 22.22 7.48 40.45
C VAL A 57 23.42 6.72 41.01
N GLY A 58 24.64 7.14 40.67
CA GLY A 58 25.89 6.64 41.22
C GLY A 58 26.94 7.75 41.37
N GLN A 59 27.19 8.09 42.63
CA GLN A 59 28.19 8.97 43.28
C GLN A 59 29.37 9.53 42.46
N GLY A 60 29.69 10.81 42.71
CA GLY A 60 30.69 11.56 41.96
C GLY A 60 32.08 11.70 42.58
N MET A 61 32.91 12.49 41.89
CA MET A 61 34.09 13.19 42.39
C MET A 61 34.30 14.46 41.53
N THR A 62 34.59 15.56 42.22
CA THR A 62 34.86 16.90 41.68
C THR A 62 36.34 17.11 41.37
N VAL A 63 36.70 17.77 40.25
CA VAL A 63 37.87 18.67 40.12
C VAL A 63 37.63 19.69 38.99
N PHE A 64 37.76 21.00 39.29
CA PHE A 64 38.02 22.21 38.46
C PHE A 64 37.87 22.13 36.92
N GLY A 65 37.27 23.06 36.16
CA GLY A 65 37.00 24.49 36.32
C GLY A 65 37.33 25.17 34.97
N GLY A 66 36.38 25.89 34.35
CA GLY A 66 36.63 26.61 33.09
C GLY A 66 35.36 27.09 32.38
N VAL A 67 35.11 28.39 32.46
CA VAL A 67 33.96 29.12 31.89
C VAL A 67 34.16 29.34 30.39
N SER A 68 33.13 29.02 29.58
CA SER A 68 32.90 29.65 28.27
C SER A 68 31.39 29.81 28.06
N THR A 69 30.96 31.06 28.04
CA THR A 69 29.62 31.54 27.73
C THR A 69 29.34 31.47 26.24
N SER A 70 28.28 30.76 25.83
CA SER A 70 27.58 31.03 24.57
C SER A 70 26.10 30.71 24.72
N SER A 71 25.31 31.77 24.72
CA SER A 71 23.86 31.81 24.81
C SER A 71 23.20 31.30 23.53
N HIS A 72 22.46 30.20 23.61
CA HIS A 72 21.35 29.91 22.69
C HIS A 72 20.07 29.71 23.51
N THR A 73 19.16 30.64 23.32
CA THR A 73 17.82 30.72 23.88
C THR A 73 16.90 29.67 23.26
N GLY A 74 16.15 28.93 24.08
CA GLY A 74 15.08 28.07 23.59
C GLY A 74 14.56 26.97 24.53
N THR A 75 14.72 27.05 25.85
CA THR A 75 14.01 26.17 26.79
C THR A 75 13.31 27.00 27.87
N LEU A 76 11.99 27.13 27.76
CA LEU A 76 11.16 27.57 28.88
C LEU A 76 11.10 26.41 29.88
N ARG A 77 11.98 26.46 30.89
CA ARG A 77 11.92 25.55 32.04
C ARG A 77 10.87 26.07 33.03
N THR A 78 9.69 25.48 33.03
CA THR A 78 8.81 25.51 34.21
C THR A 78 9.37 24.55 35.26
N ARG A 79 9.31 25.00 36.52
CA ARG A 79 9.97 24.39 37.68
C ARG A 79 9.22 23.10 38.05
N GLY A 80 9.79 21.95 37.71
CA GLY A 80 9.33 20.63 38.13
C GLY A 80 8.26 20.03 37.22
N GLY A 81 8.68 19.34 36.16
CA GLY A 81 7.80 18.56 35.28
C GLY A 81 8.61 17.95 34.15
N THR A 82 8.34 16.68 33.85
CA THR A 82 8.83 15.96 32.67
C THR A 82 8.71 16.83 31.42
N GLY A 83 9.78 16.97 30.64
CA GLY A 83 9.77 17.80 29.43
C GLY A 83 8.65 17.38 28.50
N VAL A 84 7.79 18.32 28.12
CA VAL A 84 6.73 18.07 27.13
C VAL A 84 7.38 18.04 25.75
N THR A 85 7.31 16.90 25.06
CA THR A 85 7.79 16.77 23.67
C THR A 85 6.95 17.68 22.77
N LEU A 86 7.61 18.64 22.11
CA LEU A 86 6.97 19.52 21.14
C LEU A 86 7.09 18.95 19.73
N PHE A 87 6.06 19.18 18.92
CA PHE A 87 6.00 18.78 17.53
C PHE A 87 6.00 19.99 16.61
N VAL A 88 6.46 19.82 15.37
CA VAL A 88 6.48 20.84 14.32
C VAL A 88 5.77 20.32 13.08
N ALA A 89 4.98 21.18 12.44
CA ALA A 89 4.36 20.91 11.14
C ALA A 89 5.40 20.84 10.04
N LEU A 90 5.40 19.74 9.30
CA LEU A 90 6.24 19.50 8.13
C LEU A 90 5.62 20.06 6.85
N TYR A 91 4.29 20.24 6.84
CA TYR A 91 3.50 20.69 5.71
C TYR A 91 2.40 21.64 6.16
N ASP A 92 1.83 22.39 5.22
CA ASP A 92 0.58 23.10 5.43
C ASP A 92 -0.58 22.09 5.51
N TYR A 93 -1.59 22.37 6.32
CA TYR A 93 -2.80 21.59 6.41
C TYR A 93 -4.02 22.50 6.53
N GLU A 94 -5.00 22.27 5.68
CA GLU A 94 -6.30 22.93 5.74
C GLU A 94 -7.31 21.94 6.33
N ALA A 95 -8.00 22.36 7.38
CA ALA A 95 -9.03 21.59 8.07
C ALA A 95 -10.12 21.13 7.09
N ARG A 96 -10.48 19.85 7.14
CA ARG A 96 -11.50 19.24 6.27
C ARG A 96 -12.82 18.99 6.99
N THR A 97 -12.77 19.02 8.31
CA THR A 97 -13.92 18.94 9.21
C THR A 97 -13.84 20.04 10.26
N GLU A 98 -14.93 20.27 11.00
CA GLU A 98 -14.98 21.24 12.09
C GLU A 98 -14.11 20.85 13.29
N ASP A 99 -13.77 19.55 13.42
CA ASP A 99 -12.95 19.01 14.51
C ASP A 99 -11.45 19.08 14.20
N ASP A 100 -11.08 19.37 12.95
CA ASP A 100 -9.70 19.45 12.50
C ASP A 100 -9.07 20.82 12.81
N LEU A 101 -7.78 20.84 13.11
CA LEU A 101 -7.01 22.07 13.28
C LEU A 101 -6.24 22.41 12.01
N SER A 102 -6.51 23.56 11.39
CA SER A 102 -5.70 24.09 10.28
C SER A 102 -4.35 24.60 10.78
N PHE A 103 -3.29 24.42 10.00
CA PHE A 103 -1.95 24.91 10.35
C PHE A 103 -1.03 25.16 9.14
N ARG A 104 0.04 25.91 9.38
CA ARG A 104 1.10 26.17 8.39
C ARG A 104 2.38 25.40 8.71
N LYS A 105 3.17 25.08 7.68
CA LYS A 105 4.49 24.48 7.83
C LYS A 105 5.35 25.30 8.80
N GLY A 106 6.00 24.60 9.73
CA GLY A 106 6.83 25.19 10.79
C GLY A 106 6.08 25.57 12.06
N GLU A 107 4.75 25.51 12.07
CA GLU A 107 3.94 25.72 13.28
C GLU A 107 4.22 24.63 14.32
N ARG A 108 4.14 24.98 15.62
CA ARG A 108 4.49 24.08 16.73
C ARG A 108 3.28 23.67 17.54
N PHE A 109 3.28 22.42 17.97
CA PHE A 109 2.17 21.81 18.69
C PHE A 109 2.61 21.16 19.99
N GLN A 110 1.70 21.19 20.95
CA GLN A 110 1.66 20.23 22.05
C GLN A 110 0.63 19.15 21.70
N ILE A 111 1.04 17.89 21.67
CA ILE A 111 0.10 16.78 21.49
C ILE A 111 -0.63 16.55 22.81
N ILE A 112 -1.96 16.67 22.78
CA ILE A 112 -2.84 16.43 23.92
C ILE A 112 -3.13 14.93 24.02
N ASN A 113 -3.52 14.32 22.88
CA ASN A 113 -3.81 12.90 22.80
C ASN A 113 -3.25 12.30 21.49
N SER A 114 -2.48 11.21 21.63
CA SER A 114 -1.92 10.45 20.52
C SER A 114 -2.41 8.99 20.49
N THR A 115 -3.45 8.63 21.25
CA THR A 115 -3.99 7.26 21.26
C THR A 115 -4.60 6.87 19.92
N GLU A 116 -5.03 7.85 19.12
CA GLU A 116 -5.80 7.66 17.91
C GLU A 116 -4.95 7.49 16.63
N GLY A 117 -3.92 6.64 16.66
CA GLY A 117 -3.16 6.20 15.46
C GLY A 117 -2.81 7.33 14.48
N ASP A 118 -3.50 7.38 13.33
CA ASP A 118 -3.23 8.32 12.23
C ASP A 118 -3.61 9.80 12.49
N TRP A 119 -4.48 10.09 13.47
CA TRP A 119 -4.93 11.44 13.83
C TRP A 119 -4.67 11.72 15.32
N TRP A 120 -4.10 12.87 15.65
CA TRP A 120 -3.77 13.24 17.03
C TRP A 120 -4.48 14.54 17.43
N ASP A 121 -5.01 14.59 18.65
CA ASP A 121 -5.51 15.83 19.23
C ASP A 121 -4.32 16.68 19.67
N ALA A 122 -4.25 17.89 19.13
CA ALA A 122 -3.12 18.78 19.32
C ALA A 122 -3.58 20.21 19.61
N ARG A 123 -2.75 20.92 20.38
CA ARG A 123 -2.89 22.35 20.60
C ARG A 123 -1.80 23.11 19.88
N SER A 124 -2.18 24.03 19.00
CA SER A 124 -1.23 24.96 18.41
C SER A 124 -0.69 25.92 19.47
N LEU A 125 0.63 26.05 19.51
CA LEU A 125 1.31 27.04 20.35
C LEU A 125 1.29 28.45 19.74
N THR A 126 0.97 28.57 18.46
CA THR A 126 0.91 29.85 17.74
C THR A 126 -0.46 30.48 17.86
N THR A 127 -1.53 29.72 17.59
CA THR A 127 -2.92 30.23 17.60
C THR A 127 -3.61 29.99 18.95
N GLY A 128 -3.10 29.05 19.75
CA GLY A 128 -3.71 28.64 21.01
C GLY A 128 -4.92 27.70 20.87
N GLY A 129 -5.41 27.48 19.64
CA GLY A 129 -6.51 26.59 19.32
C GLY A 129 -6.13 25.11 19.40
N SER A 130 -7.13 24.26 19.58
CA SER A 130 -7.00 22.81 19.64
C SER A 130 -7.90 22.12 18.62
N GLY A 131 -7.51 20.94 18.18
CA GLY A 131 -8.26 20.09 17.26
C GLY A 131 -7.38 18.95 16.73
N TYR A 132 -7.97 18.10 15.89
CA TYR A 132 -7.26 16.96 15.32
C TYR A 132 -6.31 17.39 14.21
N ILE A 133 -5.11 16.81 14.22
CA ILE A 133 -4.10 16.96 13.18
C ILE A 133 -3.66 15.60 12.65
N PRO A 134 -3.28 15.49 11.37
CA PRO A 134 -2.68 14.27 10.84
C PRO A 134 -1.33 13.99 11.48
N SER A 135 -1.15 12.81 12.07
CA SER A 135 0.11 12.41 12.72
C SER A 135 1.32 12.42 11.76
N ASN A 136 1.10 12.08 10.49
CA ASN A 136 2.13 12.05 9.45
C ASN A 136 2.50 13.45 8.91
N TYR A 137 1.84 14.51 9.36
CA TYR A 137 2.14 15.90 9.00
C TYR A 137 3.07 16.58 10.01
N VAL A 138 3.35 15.92 11.13
CA VAL A 138 4.16 16.47 12.21
C VAL A 138 5.30 15.56 12.58
N ALA A 139 6.37 16.16 13.12
CA ALA A 139 7.47 15.43 13.73
C ALA A 139 7.90 16.12 15.03
N PRO A 140 8.52 15.39 15.98
CA PRO A 140 9.14 16.03 17.15
C PRO A 140 10.18 17.07 16.70
N VAL A 141 10.20 18.25 17.33
CA VAL A 141 10.99 19.43 16.90
C VAL A 141 12.49 19.12 16.74
N ASP A 142 13.07 18.33 17.64
CA ASP A 142 14.51 18.02 17.66
C ASP A 142 14.84 16.67 17.01
N SER A 143 13.91 16.09 16.27
CA SER A 143 14.08 14.79 15.63
C SER A 143 14.52 14.89 14.18
N ILE A 144 15.17 13.84 13.67
CA ILE A 144 15.50 13.76 12.25
C ILE A 144 14.27 13.78 11.34
N GLN A 145 13.11 13.34 11.85
CA GLN A 145 11.83 13.37 11.12
C GLN A 145 11.39 14.80 10.80
N ALA A 146 11.86 15.81 11.54
CA ALA A 146 11.61 17.21 11.26
C ALA A 146 12.41 17.77 10.08
N GLU A 147 13.44 17.06 9.64
CA GLU A 147 14.35 17.53 8.60
C GLU A 147 13.74 17.36 7.20
N ASP A 148 13.74 18.43 6.40
CA ASP A 148 13.20 18.43 5.03
C ASP A 148 13.88 17.40 4.11
N TRP A 149 15.15 17.06 4.38
CA TRP A 149 15.93 16.11 3.60
C TRP A 149 15.78 14.65 4.04
N TYR A 150 15.05 14.35 5.13
CA TYR A 150 14.91 12.98 5.66
C TYR A 150 13.61 12.27 5.24
N PHE A 151 13.71 11.20 4.47
CA PHE A 151 12.56 10.53 3.84
C PHE A 151 12.17 9.20 4.52
N GLY A 152 12.70 8.92 5.72
CA GLY A 152 12.33 7.72 6.48
C GLY A 152 12.57 6.43 5.68
N LYS A 153 11.57 5.54 5.65
CA LYS A 153 11.61 4.22 4.99
C LYS A 153 11.40 4.28 3.47
N LEU A 154 11.86 5.34 2.81
CA LEU A 154 11.79 5.44 1.36
C LEU A 154 12.71 4.39 0.71
N GLY A 155 12.16 3.61 -0.22
CA GLY A 155 12.92 2.63 -0.97
C GLY A 155 13.94 3.26 -1.92
N ARG A 156 14.99 2.52 -2.30
CA ARG A 156 16.02 3.02 -3.23
C ARG A 156 15.43 3.53 -4.54
N LYS A 157 14.53 2.76 -5.15
CA LYS A 157 13.93 3.11 -6.45
C LYS A 157 12.94 4.25 -6.36
N ASP A 158 12.15 4.32 -5.29
CA ASP A 158 11.29 5.48 -5.05
C ASP A 158 12.13 6.75 -4.82
N ALA A 159 13.30 6.65 -4.17
CA ALA A 159 14.26 7.76 -4.06
C ALA A 159 14.84 8.18 -5.41
N GLU A 160 15.23 7.21 -6.26
CA GLU A 160 15.72 7.49 -7.62
C GLU A 160 14.64 8.27 -8.42
N ARG A 161 13.38 7.83 -8.37
CA ARG A 161 12.26 8.50 -9.05
C ARG A 161 12.02 9.92 -8.56
N GLN A 162 12.03 10.15 -7.25
CA GLN A 162 11.82 11.49 -6.69
C GLN A 162 12.97 12.42 -7.06
N LEU A 163 14.21 11.95 -7.01
CA LEU A 163 15.38 12.76 -7.37
C LEU A 163 15.42 13.09 -8.85
N LEU A 164 15.07 12.13 -9.72
CA LEU A 164 15.05 12.30 -11.17
C LEU A 164 13.81 13.04 -11.70
N SER A 165 12.89 13.46 -10.84
CA SER A 165 11.75 14.25 -11.26
C SER A 165 12.18 15.55 -11.95
N THR A 166 11.36 16.01 -12.90
CA THR A 166 11.60 17.26 -13.63
C THR A 166 11.70 18.43 -12.66
N GLY A 167 12.69 19.31 -12.88
CA GLY A 167 12.89 20.51 -12.06
C GLY A 167 13.94 20.38 -10.95
N ASN A 168 14.38 19.17 -10.61
CA ASN A 168 15.47 18.99 -9.64
C ASN A 168 16.85 19.29 -10.28
N PRO A 169 17.65 20.22 -9.73
CA PRO A 169 19.01 20.45 -10.21
C PRO A 169 19.99 19.34 -9.82
N ARG A 170 21.17 19.33 -10.45
CA ARG A 170 22.30 18.49 -9.99
C ARG A 170 22.65 18.83 -8.53
N GLY A 171 22.86 17.80 -7.71
CA GLY A 171 23.13 17.94 -6.28
C GLY A 171 21.87 18.01 -5.41
N THR A 172 20.67 17.84 -5.99
CA THR A 172 19.48 17.52 -5.18
C THR A 172 19.69 16.22 -4.43
N TYR A 173 19.32 16.18 -3.14
CA TYR A 173 19.63 15.04 -2.28
C TYR A 173 18.53 14.69 -1.28
N LEU A 174 18.58 13.46 -0.77
CA LEU A 174 17.77 13.01 0.36
C LEU A 174 18.51 11.97 1.19
N ILE A 175 18.13 11.82 2.47
CA ILE A 175 18.57 10.74 3.36
C ILE A 175 17.36 9.85 3.67
N ARG A 176 17.57 8.54 3.63
CA ARG A 176 16.56 7.51 3.91
C ARG A 176 17.17 6.39 4.76
N GLU A 177 16.34 5.56 5.36
CA GLU A 177 16.77 4.34 6.03
C GLU A 177 17.42 3.38 5.01
N SER A 178 18.46 2.65 5.42
CA SER A 178 19.11 1.68 4.56
C SER A 178 18.31 0.38 4.51
N GLU A 179 17.85 -0.01 3.32
CA GLU A 179 17.14 -1.29 3.08
C GLU A 179 18.06 -2.49 3.34
N THR A 180 19.37 -2.33 3.09
CA THR A 180 20.35 -3.41 3.20
C THR A 180 20.92 -3.58 4.60
N THR A 181 20.75 -2.61 5.49
CA THR A 181 21.39 -2.64 6.82
C THR A 181 20.53 -1.91 7.84
N LYS A 182 19.89 -2.70 8.70
CA LYS A 182 19.03 -2.21 9.77
C LYS A 182 19.78 -1.22 10.66
N GLY A 183 19.17 -0.05 10.87
CA GLY A 183 19.73 1.03 11.71
C GLY A 183 20.80 1.90 11.03
N ALA A 184 21.17 1.61 9.77
CA ALA A 184 22.00 2.49 8.96
C ALA A 184 21.13 3.39 8.06
N PHE A 185 21.75 4.42 7.48
CA PHE A 185 21.08 5.35 6.57
C PHE A 185 21.76 5.33 5.19
N SER A 186 21.09 5.90 4.20
CA SER A 186 21.59 6.05 2.84
C SER A 186 21.38 7.49 2.37
N LEU A 187 22.44 8.16 1.96
CA LEU A 187 22.41 9.45 1.25
C LEU A 187 22.25 9.18 -0.24
N SER A 188 21.23 9.74 -0.86
CA SER A 188 20.96 9.61 -2.30
C SER A 188 21.05 10.98 -2.96
N ILE A 189 21.80 11.11 -4.05
CA ILE A 189 22.12 12.40 -4.68
C ILE A 189 21.90 12.31 -6.20
N ARG A 190 21.18 13.27 -6.77
CA ARG A 190 21.08 13.45 -8.22
C ARG A 190 22.41 13.97 -8.77
N ASP A 191 22.94 13.27 -9.76
CA ASP A 191 24.16 13.61 -10.46
C ASP A 191 23.92 13.56 -11.98
N TRP A 192 24.92 14.03 -12.74
CA TRP A 192 24.87 14.01 -14.20
C TRP A 192 26.28 13.81 -14.76
N ASP A 193 26.41 12.99 -15.80
CA ASP A 193 27.63 12.86 -16.60
C ASP A 193 27.32 12.66 -18.10
N ASP A 194 28.33 12.86 -18.95
CA ASP A 194 28.19 12.80 -20.41
C ASP A 194 27.82 11.41 -20.96
N VAL A 195 28.06 10.35 -20.19
CA VAL A 195 27.89 8.96 -20.63
C VAL A 195 26.49 8.45 -20.26
N LYS A 196 26.07 8.69 -19.02
CA LYS A 196 24.82 8.18 -18.44
C LYS A 196 23.69 9.20 -18.48
N GLY A 197 24.00 10.48 -18.63
CA GLY A 197 23.05 11.56 -18.42
C GLY A 197 22.65 11.69 -16.94
N ASP A 198 21.40 12.08 -16.69
CA ASP A 198 20.85 12.19 -15.34
C ASP A 198 20.79 10.81 -14.65
N HIS A 199 21.38 10.72 -13.47
CA HIS A 199 21.38 9.51 -12.66
C HIS A 199 21.43 9.84 -11.17
N VAL A 200 21.36 8.81 -10.31
CA VAL A 200 21.42 8.96 -8.85
C VAL A 200 22.53 8.10 -8.29
N LYS A 201 23.29 8.66 -7.34
CA LYS A 201 24.33 7.95 -6.58
C LYS A 201 23.90 7.78 -5.14
N HIS A 202 24.18 6.61 -4.57
CA HIS A 202 23.88 6.28 -3.19
C HIS A 202 25.16 6.06 -2.37
N TYR A 203 25.22 6.68 -1.20
CA TYR A 203 26.29 6.56 -0.23
C TYR A 203 25.73 6.00 1.07
N LYS A 204 26.36 4.96 1.59
CA LYS A 204 25.93 4.36 2.85
C LYS A 204 26.45 5.20 4.02
N ILE A 205 25.54 5.66 4.85
CA ILE A 205 25.86 6.31 6.11
C ILE A 205 25.84 5.25 7.21
N ARG A 206 26.99 5.01 7.81
CA ARG A 206 27.16 4.07 8.92
C ARG A 206 27.06 4.80 10.25
N LYS A 207 26.60 4.08 11.27
CA LYS A 207 26.57 4.53 12.65
C LYS A 207 27.78 3.96 13.40
N LEU A 208 28.41 4.77 14.24
CA LEU A 208 29.49 4.34 15.13
C LEU A 208 28.90 3.76 16.43
N ASP A 209 29.60 2.80 17.03
CA ASP A 209 29.21 2.20 18.33
C ASP A 209 29.22 3.24 19.46
N SER A 210 30.11 4.23 19.37
CA SER A 210 30.23 5.36 20.30
C SER A 210 29.12 6.41 20.16
N GLY A 211 28.19 6.23 19.22
CA GLY A 211 27.35 7.32 18.72
C GLY A 211 28.06 8.12 17.63
N GLY A 212 27.28 8.65 16.69
CA GLY A 212 27.78 9.38 15.52
C GLY A 212 27.62 8.63 14.18
N TYR A 213 27.89 9.35 13.09
CA TYR A 213 27.60 8.98 11.72
C TYR A 213 28.77 9.30 10.80
N TYR A 214 28.97 8.47 9.77
CA TYR A 214 30.00 8.71 8.75
C TYR A 214 29.66 8.03 7.42
N ILE A 215 30.20 8.57 6.33
CA ILE A 215 30.25 7.92 5.01
C ILE A 215 31.66 7.36 4.78
N THR A 216 32.68 8.18 5.06
CA THR A 216 34.11 7.80 5.08
C THR A 216 34.63 7.85 6.51
N THR A 217 35.52 6.93 6.88
CA THR A 217 36.10 6.89 8.24
C THR A 217 36.93 8.13 8.58
N ARG A 218 37.32 8.91 7.56
CA ARG A 218 38.08 10.17 7.69
C ARG A 218 37.24 11.34 8.21
N ALA A 219 35.91 11.28 8.10
CA ALA A 219 35.01 12.34 8.50
C ALA A 219 33.82 11.76 9.27
N GLN A 220 33.80 12.02 10.58
CA GLN A 220 32.80 11.52 11.51
C GLN A 220 32.02 12.70 12.09
N PHE A 221 30.73 12.50 12.34
CA PHE A 221 29.80 13.54 12.76
C PHE A 221 28.95 13.02 13.92
N ASP A 222 28.61 13.86 14.90
CA ASP A 222 27.77 13.44 16.02
C ASP A 222 26.31 13.27 15.58
N THR A 223 25.88 14.10 14.62
CA THR A 223 24.50 14.10 14.09
C THR A 223 24.46 14.08 12.57
N LEU A 224 23.32 13.66 12.01
CA LEU A 224 23.11 13.67 10.56
C LEU A 224 23.01 15.10 10.01
N GLN A 225 22.52 16.06 10.80
CA GLN A 225 22.52 17.48 10.47
C GLN A 225 23.94 17.99 10.21
N GLN A 226 24.89 17.64 11.07
CA GLN A 226 26.30 18.02 10.88
C GLN A 226 26.90 17.40 9.62
N LEU A 227 26.58 16.13 9.35
CA LEU A 227 26.99 15.44 8.12
C LEU A 227 26.44 16.16 6.88
N VAL A 228 25.16 16.50 6.87
CA VAL A 228 24.51 17.21 5.75
C VAL A 228 25.13 18.60 5.56
N GLN A 229 25.35 19.35 6.64
CA GLN A 229 26.00 20.67 6.56
C GLN A 229 27.39 20.57 5.93
N HIS A 230 28.22 19.62 6.39
CA HIS A 230 29.55 19.41 5.85
C HIS A 230 29.56 19.16 4.34
N TYR A 231 28.68 18.27 3.87
CA TYR A 231 28.61 17.91 2.45
C TYR A 231 27.86 18.95 1.60
N SER A 232 27.13 19.87 2.24
CA SER A 232 26.55 21.05 1.59
C SER A 232 27.61 22.12 1.31
N ASP A 233 28.55 22.31 2.25
CA ASP A 233 29.65 23.27 2.11
C ASP A 233 30.68 22.82 1.06
N ARG A 234 30.92 21.50 0.94
CA ARG A 234 31.89 20.93 -0.01
C ARG A 234 31.57 19.47 -0.36
N ALA A 235 31.97 19.03 -1.54
CA ALA A 235 31.73 17.65 -1.96
C ALA A 235 32.49 16.61 -1.11
N ALA A 236 33.71 16.92 -0.66
CA ALA A 236 34.53 16.06 0.22
C ALA A 236 34.51 14.57 -0.17
N GLY A 237 34.77 14.30 -1.45
CA GLY A 237 34.78 12.95 -2.04
C GLY A 237 33.47 12.57 -2.75
N LEU A 238 32.32 13.09 -2.33
CA LEU A 238 31.05 12.81 -3.00
C LEU A 238 31.08 13.28 -4.46
N CYS A 239 30.21 12.69 -5.28
CA CYS A 239 30.07 13.02 -6.70
C CYS A 239 29.80 14.50 -6.99
N CYS A 240 29.13 15.18 -6.07
CA CYS A 240 28.90 16.62 -6.08
C CYS A 240 28.58 17.09 -4.65
N ARG A 241 28.63 18.40 -4.41
CA ARG A 241 28.14 18.98 -3.14
C ARG A 241 26.62 18.82 -3.04
N LEU A 242 26.12 18.75 -1.83
CA LEU A 242 24.68 18.82 -1.57
C LEU A 242 24.20 20.25 -1.84
N VAL A 243 23.20 20.39 -2.70
CA VAL A 243 22.74 21.71 -3.18
C VAL A 243 21.40 22.06 -2.55
N VAL A 244 20.39 21.21 -2.75
CA VAL A 244 19.04 21.41 -2.22
C VAL A 244 18.43 20.07 -1.79
N PRO A 245 17.64 20.03 -0.71
CA PRO A 245 16.84 18.86 -0.38
C PRO A 245 15.91 18.50 -1.54
N CYS A 246 15.68 17.21 -1.75
CA CYS A 246 14.63 16.74 -2.63
C CYS A 246 13.28 17.23 -2.11
N HIS A 247 12.40 17.66 -3.02
CA HIS A 247 11.08 18.11 -2.62
C HIS A 247 10.25 16.92 -2.11
N LYS A 248 9.93 16.92 -0.82
CA LYS A 248 8.92 16.03 -0.26
C LYS A 248 7.57 16.49 -0.79
N GLY A 249 6.97 15.72 -1.70
CA GLY A 249 5.56 15.90 -2.02
C GLY A 249 4.72 15.85 -0.75
N MET A 250 3.58 16.53 -0.74
CA MET A 250 2.67 16.52 0.42
C MET A 250 2.27 15.07 0.73
N PRO A 251 2.45 14.59 1.98
CA PRO A 251 2.11 13.23 2.33
C PRO A 251 0.61 13.05 2.20
N ARG A 252 0.20 11.85 1.83
CA ARG A 252 -1.21 11.52 1.70
C ARG A 252 -1.79 11.27 3.08
N LEU A 253 -3.02 11.72 3.31
CA LEU A 253 -3.75 11.30 4.50
C LEU A 253 -4.14 9.84 4.36
N ALA A 254 -4.03 9.09 5.46
CA ALA A 254 -4.43 7.70 5.50
C ALA A 254 -5.96 7.55 5.33
N ASP A 255 -6.71 8.49 5.92
CA ASP A 255 -8.18 8.52 5.96
C ASP A 255 -8.71 9.94 5.71
N LEU A 256 -10.03 10.12 5.58
CA LEU A 256 -10.67 11.44 5.35
C LEU A 256 -10.69 12.32 6.59
N SER A 257 -10.95 11.73 7.76
CA SER A 257 -11.00 12.36 9.08
C SER A 257 -10.86 11.34 10.21
N VAL A 258 -10.75 11.82 11.45
CA VAL A 258 -10.80 10.97 12.66
C VAL A 258 -12.09 10.14 12.74
N LYS A 259 -13.23 10.74 12.37
CA LYS A 259 -14.55 10.08 12.40
C LYS A 259 -14.68 8.97 11.36
N THR A 260 -13.78 8.96 10.37
CA THR A 260 -13.73 7.90 9.34
C THR A 260 -12.83 6.72 9.67
N LYS A 261 -12.20 6.73 10.85
CA LYS A 261 -11.26 5.72 11.30
C LYS A 261 -11.89 4.72 12.26
N ASP A 262 -11.59 3.44 12.07
CA ASP A 262 -12.12 2.31 12.85
C ASP A 262 -12.00 2.52 14.37
N VAL A 263 -13.14 2.59 15.08
CA VAL A 263 -13.23 2.61 16.54
C VAL A 263 -13.72 1.23 16.98
N TRP A 264 -12.78 0.29 17.15
CA TRP A 264 -13.08 -1.12 17.44
C TRP A 264 -13.58 -1.39 18.88
N GLU A 265 -13.33 -0.49 19.83
CA GLU A 265 -13.70 -0.72 21.24
C GLU A 265 -14.78 0.26 21.72
N ILE A 266 -15.98 -0.27 21.98
CA ILE A 266 -17.06 0.44 22.65
C ILE A 266 -16.88 0.29 24.18
N PRO A 267 -16.91 1.38 24.98
CA PRO A 267 -16.81 1.29 26.43
C PRO A 267 -17.91 0.38 27.01
N ARG A 268 -17.56 -0.54 27.90
CA ARG A 268 -18.55 -1.46 28.51
C ARG A 268 -19.66 -0.72 29.27
N GLU A 269 -19.38 0.49 29.73
CA GLU A 269 -20.36 1.34 30.43
C GLU A 269 -21.45 1.90 29.51
N SER A 270 -21.23 1.93 28.19
CA SER A 270 -22.23 2.40 27.22
C SER A 270 -23.26 1.33 26.85
N LEU A 271 -23.10 0.09 27.34
CA LEU A 271 -24.00 -1.03 27.09
C LEU A 271 -24.96 -1.24 28.27
N GLN A 272 -26.26 -1.00 28.08
CA GLN A 272 -27.29 -1.44 29.03
C GLN A 272 -27.71 -2.88 28.72
N LEU A 273 -27.33 -3.82 29.59
CA LEU A 273 -27.70 -5.22 29.46
C LEU A 273 -29.15 -5.43 29.93
N ILE A 274 -30.10 -5.56 28.99
CA ILE A 274 -31.54 -5.57 29.31
C ILE A 274 -32.02 -6.99 29.69
N LYS A 275 -31.64 -8.01 28.90
CA LYS A 275 -32.10 -9.39 29.15
C LYS A 275 -31.08 -10.41 28.68
N ARG A 276 -30.70 -11.35 29.56
CA ARG A 276 -29.80 -12.45 29.23
C ARG A 276 -30.53 -13.48 28.36
N LEU A 277 -30.08 -13.64 27.12
CA LEU A 277 -30.62 -14.55 26.12
C LEU A 277 -30.04 -15.97 26.22
N GLY A 278 -28.84 -16.12 26.78
CA GLY A 278 -28.22 -17.42 27.00
C GLY A 278 -26.91 -17.32 27.77
N ASN A 279 -26.47 -18.45 28.32
CA ASN A 279 -25.17 -18.59 28.98
C ASN A 279 -24.49 -19.87 28.46
N GLY A 280 -23.27 -19.72 27.95
CA GLY A 280 -22.42 -20.80 27.47
C GLY A 280 -21.01 -20.70 28.05
N GLN A 281 -20.16 -21.69 27.76
CA GLN A 281 -18.82 -21.84 28.36
C GLN A 281 -17.83 -20.68 28.04
N PHE A 282 -18.22 -19.75 27.16
CA PHE A 282 -17.42 -18.57 26.74
C PHE A 282 -18.07 -17.22 27.08
N GLY A 283 -19.21 -17.19 27.79
CA GLY A 283 -19.83 -15.94 28.25
C GLY A 283 -21.35 -15.90 28.17
N GLU A 284 -21.92 -14.78 28.60
CA GLU A 284 -23.36 -14.50 28.60
C GLU A 284 -23.76 -13.63 27.41
N VAL A 285 -24.88 -13.98 26.76
CA VAL A 285 -25.44 -13.25 25.61
C VAL A 285 -26.62 -12.42 26.08
N TRP A 286 -26.69 -11.15 25.67
CA TRP A 286 -27.71 -10.18 26.14
C TRP A 286 -28.43 -9.51 24.95
N MET A 287 -29.69 -9.11 25.18
CA MET A 287 -30.55 -8.37 24.24
C MET A 287 -30.48 -6.86 24.49
N GLU A 288 -30.55 -6.06 23.44
CA GLU A 288 -30.65 -4.59 23.45
C GLU A 288 -31.98 -4.11 22.82
N SER A 289 -32.47 -2.94 23.24
CA SER A 289 -33.65 -2.27 22.68
C SER A 289 -33.26 -0.85 22.26
N ALA A 290 -33.36 -0.55 20.97
CA ALA A 290 -33.37 0.82 20.48
C ALA A 290 -34.81 1.36 20.44
N ASP A 291 -34.94 2.60 20.89
CA ASP A 291 -35.98 3.59 20.56
C ASP A 291 -37.23 3.66 21.45
N GLY A 292 -37.21 4.66 22.33
CA GLY A 292 -38.44 5.27 22.85
C GLY A 292 -38.91 6.38 21.93
N LEU A 293 -40.19 6.36 21.53
CA LEU A 293 -40.98 7.56 21.24
C LEU A 293 -42.47 7.28 21.44
N CYS A 294 -43.10 8.15 22.23
CA CYS A 294 -44.50 8.11 22.62
C CYS A 294 -45.28 9.22 21.89
N PHE A 295 -45.63 9.08 20.60
CA PHE A 295 -46.61 9.97 19.96
C PHE A 295 -47.45 9.25 18.90
N ASN A 296 -48.69 9.71 18.75
CA ASN A 296 -49.74 9.13 17.92
C ASN A 296 -49.40 9.25 16.43
N LEU A 297 -49.38 8.12 15.72
CA LEU A 297 -49.01 8.02 14.30
C LEU A 297 -50.13 8.56 13.39
N THR A 298 -49.91 9.73 12.78
CA THR A 298 -50.72 10.24 11.67
C THR A 298 -49.83 10.52 10.47
N GLY A 299 -49.50 9.46 9.74
CA GLY A 299 -48.76 9.52 8.48
C GLY A 299 -48.32 8.12 8.07
N VAL A 300 -48.63 7.71 6.85
CA VAL A 300 -48.18 6.42 6.29
C VAL A 300 -46.66 6.48 6.14
N CYS A 301 -45.96 5.54 6.79
CA CYS A 301 -44.51 5.40 6.67
C CYS A 301 -44.17 5.00 5.23
N VAL A 302 -43.31 5.78 4.57
CA VAL A 302 -42.73 5.42 3.28
C VAL A 302 -41.73 4.30 3.57
N ASN A 303 -41.85 3.18 2.85
CA ASN A 303 -41.00 2.00 3.05
C ASN A 303 -39.51 2.39 3.06
N TYR A 304 -38.86 2.29 4.22
CA TYR A 304 -37.40 2.22 4.29
C TYR A 304 -36.97 0.90 3.66
N ILE A 305 -36.15 0.99 2.63
CA ILE A 305 -35.38 -0.14 2.11
C ILE A 305 -34.41 -0.55 3.24
N PRO A 306 -34.30 -1.84 3.61
CA PRO A 306 -33.53 -2.23 4.78
C PRO A 306 -32.06 -1.84 4.64
N ASP A 307 -31.53 -1.15 5.66
CA ASP A 307 -30.10 -0.85 5.82
C ASP A 307 -29.28 -2.12 5.74
N THR A 308 -28.13 -2.04 5.07
CA THR A 308 -27.24 -3.17 4.88
C THR A 308 -26.44 -3.38 6.17
N VAL A 309 -27.03 -4.16 7.07
CA VAL A 309 -26.48 -4.52 8.38
C VAL A 309 -25.05 -5.04 8.23
N GLY A 310 -24.07 -4.25 8.65
CA GLY A 310 -22.64 -4.58 8.54
C GLY A 310 -21.70 -3.40 8.32
N LEU A 311 -22.21 -2.24 7.87
CA LEU A 311 -21.45 -0.98 7.76
C LEU A 311 -22.08 0.19 8.53
N SER A 312 -23.34 0.09 8.95
CA SER A 312 -24.11 1.21 9.52
C SER A 312 -23.59 1.75 10.87
N HIS A 313 -22.59 1.08 11.47
CA HIS A 313 -21.87 1.54 12.66
C HIS A 313 -20.36 1.68 12.44
N ASP A 314 -19.87 1.53 11.20
CA ASP A 314 -18.46 1.63 10.87
C ASP A 314 -18.09 3.08 10.57
N ALA A 315 -16.95 3.53 11.09
CA ALA A 315 -16.41 4.85 10.84
C ALA A 315 -16.31 5.23 9.35
N TRP A 316 -16.12 4.26 8.46
CA TRP A 316 -15.94 4.46 7.03
C TRP A 316 -17.22 4.83 6.26
N GLU A 317 -18.39 4.72 6.89
CA GLU A 317 -19.66 5.13 6.31
C GLU A 317 -19.78 6.66 6.37
N ILE A 318 -20.01 7.29 5.22
CA ILE A 318 -20.20 8.74 5.12
C ILE A 318 -21.57 9.08 4.54
N SER A 319 -22.13 10.21 4.94
CA SER A 319 -23.36 10.70 4.31
C SER A 319 -23.10 11.07 2.85
N ARG A 320 -24.00 10.65 1.96
CA ARG A 320 -23.96 10.99 0.53
C ARG A 320 -23.85 12.49 0.28
N ASP A 321 -24.47 13.32 1.13
CA ASP A 321 -24.48 14.78 0.99
C ASP A 321 -23.09 15.41 1.18
N THR A 322 -22.13 14.67 1.75
CA THR A 322 -20.73 15.09 1.87
C THR A 322 -19.92 14.92 0.58
N LEU A 323 -20.50 14.28 -0.44
CA LEU A 323 -19.85 14.02 -1.73
C LEU A 323 -20.49 14.85 -2.85
N GLU A 324 -19.67 15.60 -3.56
CA GLU A 324 -20.06 16.26 -4.80
C GLU A 324 -19.48 15.49 -5.99
N LEU A 325 -20.35 14.88 -6.80
CA LEU A 325 -19.95 14.19 -8.03
C LEU A 325 -19.85 15.19 -9.18
N GLU A 326 -18.66 15.37 -9.74
CA GLU A 326 -18.39 16.43 -10.70
C GLU A 326 -18.28 15.89 -12.13
N VAL A 327 -17.32 15.00 -12.40
CA VAL A 327 -16.98 14.56 -13.76
C VAL A 327 -17.06 13.04 -13.85
N LYS A 328 -17.81 12.52 -14.82
CA LYS A 328 -17.80 11.08 -15.11
C LYS A 328 -16.47 10.69 -15.77
N LEU A 329 -15.69 9.84 -15.10
CA LEU A 329 -14.40 9.34 -15.57
C LEU A 329 -14.55 8.11 -16.46
N GLY A 330 -15.52 7.24 -16.14
CA GLY A 330 -15.67 5.96 -16.83
C GLY A 330 -17.04 5.32 -16.64
N THR A 331 -17.36 4.40 -17.55
CA THR A 331 -18.57 3.56 -17.51
C THR A 331 -18.13 2.11 -17.64
N GLY A 332 -18.32 1.32 -16.58
CA GLY A 332 -18.07 -0.11 -16.55
C GLY A 332 -19.35 -0.95 -16.69
N CYS A 333 -19.19 -2.26 -16.76
CA CYS A 333 -20.32 -3.19 -16.79
C CYS A 333 -21.15 -3.14 -15.49
N PHE A 334 -20.49 -2.96 -14.35
CA PHE A 334 -21.10 -3.06 -13.02
C PHE A 334 -21.22 -1.71 -12.31
N ALA A 335 -20.36 -0.75 -12.67
CA ALA A 335 -20.28 0.54 -11.99
C ALA A 335 -19.97 1.65 -12.98
N ASP A 336 -20.35 2.87 -12.62
CA ASP A 336 -19.83 4.08 -13.22
C ASP A 336 -18.82 4.71 -12.26
N VAL A 337 -17.82 5.41 -12.78
CA VAL A 337 -16.77 6.03 -11.95
C VAL A 337 -16.78 7.52 -12.20
N PHE A 338 -16.78 8.30 -11.11
CA PHE A 338 -16.80 9.76 -11.12
C PHE A 338 -15.60 10.31 -10.36
N TYR A 339 -15.10 11.44 -10.83
CA TYR A 339 -14.30 12.36 -10.04
C TYR A 339 -15.25 13.25 -9.25
N GLY A 340 -14.90 13.51 -8.00
CA GLY A 340 -15.66 14.39 -7.13
C GLY A 340 -14.83 14.94 -5.99
N THR A 341 -15.50 15.67 -5.10
CA THR A 341 -14.92 16.21 -3.88
C THR A 341 -15.69 15.74 -2.66
N TRP A 342 -14.96 15.40 -1.61
CA TRP A 342 -15.51 15.16 -0.27
C TRP A 342 -15.35 16.43 0.58
N ASN A 343 -16.44 16.88 1.20
CA ASN A 343 -16.55 18.14 1.95
C ASN A 343 -15.99 19.35 1.18
N GLY A 344 -16.13 19.36 -0.16
CA GLY A 344 -15.64 20.44 -1.03
C GLY A 344 -14.12 20.65 -1.08
N THR A 345 -13.32 19.84 -0.37
CA THR A 345 -11.88 20.05 -0.20
C THR A 345 -11.05 18.88 -0.74
N THR A 346 -11.49 17.65 -0.52
CA THR A 346 -10.68 16.46 -0.77
C THR A 346 -11.09 15.82 -2.08
N LYS A 347 -10.18 15.78 -3.05
CA LYS A 347 -10.40 15.12 -4.35
C LYS A 347 -10.49 13.60 -4.19
N VAL A 348 -11.54 13.01 -4.74
CA VAL A 348 -11.83 11.57 -4.64
C VAL A 348 -12.28 10.98 -5.97
N ALA A 349 -12.12 9.66 -6.12
CA ALA A 349 -12.79 8.88 -7.14
C ALA A 349 -13.93 8.09 -6.50
N VAL A 350 -15.15 8.24 -7.04
CA VAL A 350 -16.37 7.61 -6.53
C VAL A 350 -16.88 6.61 -7.56
N LYS A 351 -16.85 5.33 -7.20
CA LYS A 351 -17.42 4.24 -8.00
C LYS A 351 -18.85 4.00 -7.55
N THR A 352 -19.81 4.27 -8.43
CA THR A 352 -21.24 4.13 -8.19
C THR A 352 -21.73 2.81 -8.78
N LEU A 353 -22.18 1.88 -7.94
CA LEU A 353 -22.69 0.59 -8.41
C LEU A 353 -24.06 0.76 -9.07
N LYS A 354 -24.28 0.08 -10.21
CA LYS A 354 -25.57 0.09 -10.90
C LYS A 354 -26.57 -0.77 -10.12
N PRO A 355 -27.85 -0.37 -9.99
CA PRO A 355 -28.85 -1.14 -9.26
C PRO A 355 -28.95 -2.59 -9.76
N GLY A 356 -29.01 -3.55 -8.84
CA GLY A 356 -29.14 -4.98 -9.14
C GLY A 356 -27.90 -5.66 -9.71
N THR A 357 -26.74 -5.01 -9.75
CA THR A 357 -25.49 -5.62 -10.26
C THR A 357 -24.70 -6.42 -9.22
N MET A 358 -24.88 -6.11 -7.94
CA MET A 358 -24.16 -6.73 -6.83
C MET A 358 -25.08 -6.82 -5.61
N SER A 359 -24.99 -7.90 -4.84
CA SER A 359 -25.68 -7.96 -3.54
C SER A 359 -24.91 -7.10 -2.52
N PRO A 360 -25.59 -6.46 -1.56
CA PRO A 360 -24.92 -5.70 -0.52
C PRO A 360 -23.81 -6.47 0.23
N GLU A 361 -23.97 -7.77 0.43
CA GLU A 361 -22.97 -8.63 1.07
C GLU A 361 -21.69 -8.73 0.24
N SER A 362 -21.82 -8.81 -1.09
CA SER A 362 -20.66 -8.86 -2.00
C SER A 362 -19.92 -7.51 -2.03
N PHE A 363 -20.65 -6.40 -1.87
CA PHE A 363 -20.07 -5.06 -1.73
C PHE A 363 -19.30 -4.90 -0.40
N LEU A 364 -19.91 -5.34 0.69
CA LEU A 364 -19.30 -5.40 2.01
C LEU A 364 -17.98 -6.19 1.99
N GLU A 365 -17.95 -7.34 1.32
CA GLU A 365 -16.72 -8.11 1.12
C GLU A 365 -15.64 -7.30 0.38
N GLU A 366 -15.97 -6.64 -0.74
CA GLU A 366 -15.05 -5.78 -1.50
C GLU A 366 -14.48 -4.65 -0.61
N ALA A 367 -15.35 -3.93 0.11
CA ALA A 367 -14.93 -2.86 1.01
C ALA A 367 -14.03 -3.36 2.15
N GLN A 368 -14.35 -4.51 2.76
CA GLN A 368 -13.57 -5.08 3.86
C GLN A 368 -12.17 -5.54 3.41
N ILE A 369 -12.02 -6.03 2.18
CA ILE A 369 -10.71 -6.36 1.61
C ILE A 369 -9.89 -5.08 1.39
N MET A 370 -10.49 -4.04 0.82
CA MET A 370 -9.83 -2.76 0.61
C MET A 370 -9.44 -2.06 1.92
N LYS A 371 -10.19 -2.25 3.01
CA LYS A 371 -9.82 -1.78 4.35
C LYS A 371 -8.53 -2.45 4.86
N LYS A 372 -8.41 -3.78 4.66
CA LYS A 372 -7.28 -4.59 5.17
C LYS A 372 -5.99 -4.42 4.38
N LEU A 373 -6.10 -4.29 3.06
CA LEU A 373 -4.94 -4.22 2.16
C LEU A 373 -4.45 -2.78 2.02
N ARG A 374 -3.44 -2.40 2.82
CA ARG A 374 -2.82 -1.07 2.80
C ARG A 374 -1.38 -1.16 2.28
N HIS A 375 -1.14 -0.58 1.10
CA HIS A 375 0.18 -0.54 0.49
C HIS A 375 0.29 0.60 -0.54
N ASP A 376 1.47 1.21 -0.67
CA ASP A 376 1.71 2.38 -1.54
C ASP A 376 1.40 2.14 -3.02
N LYS A 377 1.44 0.88 -3.46
CA LYS A 377 1.16 0.47 -4.84
C LYS A 377 -0.23 -0.15 -5.02
N LEU A 378 -1.12 0.01 -4.02
CA LEU A 378 -2.56 -0.28 -4.11
C LEU A 378 -3.34 1.04 -4.00
N VAL A 379 -4.51 1.09 -4.63
CA VAL A 379 -5.46 2.20 -4.49
C VAL A 379 -6.12 2.12 -3.12
N GLN A 380 -6.03 3.20 -2.35
CA GLN A 380 -6.57 3.30 -1.01
C GLN A 380 -8.09 3.55 -1.04
N LEU A 381 -8.84 2.76 -0.27
CA LEU A 381 -10.22 3.07 0.11
C LEU A 381 -10.20 4.19 1.15
N TYR A 382 -11.10 5.16 0.97
CA TYR A 382 -11.30 6.28 1.89
C TYR A 382 -12.63 6.21 2.65
N ALA A 383 -13.70 5.77 1.98
CA ALA A 383 -15.03 5.69 2.58
C ALA A 383 -15.98 4.85 1.72
N VAL A 384 -17.16 4.56 2.28
CA VAL A 384 -18.28 3.90 1.62
C VAL A 384 -19.57 4.67 1.86
N VAL A 385 -20.51 4.55 0.93
CA VAL A 385 -21.93 4.89 1.12
C VAL A 385 -22.70 3.61 0.85
N SER A 386 -23.27 3.03 1.89
CA SER A 386 -23.97 1.75 1.89
C SER A 386 -25.42 1.85 1.41
N GLU A 387 -26.03 3.03 1.48
CA GLU A 387 -27.37 3.29 0.95
C GLU A 387 -27.36 3.25 -0.58
N GLU A 388 -28.43 2.73 -1.20
CA GLU A 388 -28.53 2.74 -2.65
C GLU A 388 -28.73 4.17 -3.21
N PRO A 389 -28.03 4.54 -4.30
CA PRO A 389 -27.00 3.77 -4.99
C PRO A 389 -25.69 3.72 -4.19
N ILE A 390 -25.13 2.52 -4.06
CA ILE A 390 -23.92 2.25 -3.26
C ILE A 390 -22.68 2.90 -3.87
N TYR A 391 -21.88 3.59 -3.04
CA TYR A 391 -20.62 4.25 -3.44
C TYR A 391 -19.39 3.64 -2.76
N ILE A 392 -18.32 3.44 -3.54
CA ILE A 392 -16.96 3.18 -3.06
C ILE A 392 -16.13 4.45 -3.32
N VAL A 393 -15.60 5.06 -2.27
CA VAL A 393 -14.80 6.29 -2.34
C VAL A 393 -13.33 5.95 -2.17
N THR A 394 -12.52 6.31 -3.15
CA THR A 394 -11.08 6.01 -3.21
C THR A 394 -10.26 7.24 -3.52
N GLU A 395 -8.94 7.12 -3.39
CA GLU A 395 -8.01 8.12 -3.90
C GLU A 395 -8.22 8.39 -5.40
N TYR A 396 -8.18 9.66 -5.79
CA TYR A 396 -8.21 10.05 -7.19
C TYR A 396 -6.81 9.93 -7.83
N MET A 397 -6.73 9.25 -8.98
CA MET A 397 -5.51 9.06 -9.76
C MET A 397 -5.57 9.86 -11.08
N GLY A 398 -4.86 11.00 -11.10
CA GLY A 398 -5.05 12.05 -12.09
C GLY A 398 -4.67 11.73 -13.54
N LYS A 399 -3.97 10.63 -13.82
CA LYS A 399 -3.62 10.20 -15.19
C LYS A 399 -4.49 9.03 -15.69
N GLY A 400 -5.49 8.61 -14.92
CA GLY A 400 -6.44 7.56 -15.31
C GLY A 400 -5.82 6.17 -15.34
N SER A 401 -6.39 5.27 -16.16
CA SER A 401 -5.89 3.90 -16.30
C SER A 401 -4.56 3.85 -17.06
N LEU A 402 -3.71 2.87 -16.75
CA LEU A 402 -2.45 2.62 -17.45
C LEU A 402 -2.71 2.30 -18.92
N LEU A 403 -3.82 1.62 -19.23
CA LEU A 403 -4.22 1.34 -20.61
C LEU A 403 -4.40 2.63 -21.43
N ASP A 404 -5.20 3.56 -20.91
CA ASP A 404 -5.50 4.83 -21.61
C ASP A 404 -4.27 5.73 -21.61
N PHE A 405 -3.51 5.74 -20.51
CA PHE A 405 -2.26 6.47 -20.40
C PHE A 405 -1.22 6.04 -21.45
N LEU A 406 -1.10 4.74 -21.73
CA LEU A 406 -0.17 4.20 -22.74
C LEU A 406 -0.63 4.48 -24.18
N LYS A 407 -1.95 4.43 -24.45
CA LYS A 407 -2.52 4.58 -25.79
C LYS A 407 -2.64 6.05 -26.20
N ASP A 408 -3.31 6.82 -25.37
CA ASP A 408 -3.85 8.13 -25.71
C ASP A 408 -3.25 9.26 -24.85
N GLY A 409 -2.56 8.90 -23.76
CA GLY A 409 -1.91 9.84 -22.85
C GLY A 409 -0.41 10.08 -23.10
N GLU A 410 0.22 10.71 -22.12
CA GLU A 410 1.67 10.99 -22.09
C GLU A 410 2.52 9.72 -22.12
N GLY A 411 1.94 8.57 -21.75
CA GLY A 411 2.58 7.25 -21.73
C GLY A 411 3.06 6.74 -23.09
N ARG A 412 2.48 7.27 -24.18
CA ARG A 412 2.85 6.90 -25.56
C ARG A 412 4.33 7.16 -25.86
N GLY A 413 4.89 8.24 -25.31
CA GLY A 413 6.28 8.65 -25.50
C GLY A 413 7.29 7.99 -24.55
N LEU A 414 6.83 7.17 -23.59
CA LEU A 414 7.73 6.59 -22.59
C LEU A 414 8.72 5.60 -23.20
N LYS A 415 9.96 5.63 -22.71
CA LYS A 415 11.01 4.69 -23.10
C LYS A 415 10.96 3.44 -22.22
N LEU A 416 11.66 2.39 -22.64
CA LEU A 416 11.73 1.12 -21.94
C LEU A 416 12.06 1.26 -20.43
N PRO A 417 13.00 2.13 -19.97
CA PRO A 417 13.27 2.27 -18.54
C PRO A 417 12.05 2.68 -17.72
N ASN A 418 11.21 3.59 -18.24
CA ASN A 418 9.98 3.98 -17.56
C ASN A 418 8.96 2.83 -17.53
N LEU A 419 8.84 2.06 -18.63
CA LEU A 419 7.91 0.93 -18.70
C LEU A 419 8.30 -0.19 -17.72
N VAL A 420 9.60 -0.47 -17.59
CA VAL A 420 10.13 -1.45 -16.64
C VAL A 420 9.91 -0.98 -15.20
N ASP A 421 10.12 0.31 -14.90
CA ASP A 421 9.81 0.85 -13.57
C ASP A 421 8.31 0.75 -13.25
N MET A 422 7.42 1.07 -14.19
CA MET A 422 5.98 0.88 -14.00
C MET A 422 5.62 -0.60 -13.75
N ALA A 423 6.27 -1.54 -14.45
CA ALA A 423 6.11 -2.97 -14.19
C ALA A 423 6.60 -3.36 -12.79
N ALA A 424 7.76 -2.84 -12.35
CA ALA A 424 8.31 -3.09 -11.02
C ALA A 424 7.35 -2.60 -9.91
N GLN A 425 6.73 -1.43 -10.11
CA GLN A 425 5.73 -0.89 -9.17
C GLN A 425 4.49 -1.79 -9.06
N VAL A 426 3.98 -2.32 -10.18
CA VAL A 426 2.87 -3.28 -10.17
C VAL A 426 3.29 -4.60 -9.51
N ALA A 427 4.50 -5.10 -9.81
CA ALA A 427 5.04 -6.29 -9.17
C ALA A 427 5.16 -6.12 -7.64
N ALA A 428 5.59 -4.96 -7.16
CA ALA A 428 5.66 -4.65 -5.72
C ALA A 428 4.27 -4.67 -5.05
N GLY A 429 3.24 -4.13 -5.70
CA GLY A 429 1.85 -4.23 -5.22
C GLY A 429 1.35 -5.67 -5.16
N MET A 430 1.65 -6.47 -6.19
CA MET A 430 1.28 -7.88 -6.23
C MET A 430 2.08 -8.75 -5.26
N ALA A 431 3.35 -8.43 -4.98
CA ALA A 431 4.16 -9.09 -3.96
C ALA A 431 3.61 -8.82 -2.54
N TYR A 432 3.04 -7.63 -2.31
CA TYR A 432 2.27 -7.38 -1.09
C TYR A 432 1.00 -8.23 -1.03
N ILE A 433 0.20 -8.29 -2.11
CA ILE A 433 -1.00 -9.13 -2.20
C ILE A 433 -0.66 -10.63 -1.94
N GLU A 434 0.43 -11.13 -2.54
CA GLU A 434 0.96 -12.49 -2.33
C GLU A 434 1.26 -12.75 -0.86
N ARG A 435 1.99 -11.86 -0.18
CA ARG A 435 2.31 -11.99 1.26
C ARG A 435 1.08 -11.95 2.17
N MET A 436 0.03 -11.25 1.74
CA MET A 436 -1.23 -11.18 2.48
C MET A 436 -2.15 -12.37 2.18
N ASN A 437 -1.73 -13.34 1.34
CA ASN A 437 -2.51 -14.50 0.90
C ASN A 437 -3.81 -14.16 0.15
N TYR A 438 -3.77 -13.11 -0.67
CA TYR A 438 -4.86 -12.71 -1.56
C TYR A 438 -4.55 -13.02 -3.03
N ILE A 439 -5.60 -13.12 -3.86
CA ILE A 439 -5.52 -13.21 -5.33
C ILE A 439 -6.25 -12.02 -5.93
N HIS A 440 -5.70 -11.35 -6.93
CA HIS A 440 -6.33 -10.22 -7.62
C HIS A 440 -7.41 -10.64 -8.62
N ARG A 441 -7.16 -11.69 -9.44
CA ARG A 441 -8.07 -12.30 -10.44
C ARG A 441 -8.37 -11.50 -11.71
N ASP A 442 -8.22 -10.18 -11.70
CA ASP A 442 -8.36 -9.34 -12.90
C ASP A 442 -7.16 -8.38 -13.09
N LEU A 443 -5.94 -8.92 -13.05
CA LEU A 443 -4.73 -8.09 -13.21
C LEU A 443 -4.48 -7.76 -14.69
N ARG A 444 -4.61 -6.48 -15.07
CA ARG A 444 -4.38 -5.98 -16.44
C ARG A 444 -4.19 -4.47 -16.44
N SER A 445 -3.65 -3.91 -17.53
CA SER A 445 -3.38 -2.46 -17.62
C SER A 445 -4.62 -1.57 -17.40
N ALA A 446 -5.83 -2.06 -17.69
CA ALA A 446 -7.08 -1.33 -17.43
C ALA A 446 -7.37 -1.14 -15.92
N ASN A 447 -6.84 -2.02 -15.07
CA ASN A 447 -7.04 -2.00 -13.61
C ASN A 447 -5.79 -1.49 -12.88
N ILE A 448 -4.82 -0.91 -13.58
CA ILE A 448 -3.72 -0.15 -12.98
C ILE A 448 -4.02 1.33 -13.20
N LEU A 449 -3.97 2.14 -12.15
CA LEU A 449 -4.13 3.58 -12.24
C LEU A 449 -2.78 4.30 -12.17
N VAL A 450 -2.66 5.41 -12.89
CA VAL A 450 -1.44 6.21 -12.98
C VAL A 450 -1.67 7.56 -12.29
N GLY A 451 -0.73 7.92 -11.42
CA GLY A 451 -0.68 9.19 -10.71
C GLY A 451 0.46 10.08 -11.22
N ASP A 452 0.74 11.14 -10.47
CA ASP A 452 1.87 12.01 -10.75
C ASP A 452 3.20 11.25 -10.65
N ASN A 453 4.22 11.73 -11.36
CA ASN A 453 5.56 11.11 -11.42
C ASN A 453 5.55 9.61 -11.81
N LEU A 454 4.60 9.21 -12.65
CA LEU A 454 4.45 7.84 -13.14
C LEU A 454 4.23 6.80 -12.03
N VAL A 455 3.64 7.22 -10.90
CA VAL A 455 3.25 6.28 -9.84
C VAL A 455 2.14 5.37 -10.35
N CYS A 456 2.33 4.06 -10.25
CA CYS A 456 1.34 3.05 -10.60
C CYS A 456 0.73 2.44 -9.34
N LYS A 457 -0.60 2.33 -9.31
CA LYS A 457 -1.33 1.64 -8.24
C LYS A 457 -2.32 0.65 -8.82
N ILE A 458 -2.41 -0.51 -8.19
CA ILE A 458 -3.37 -1.56 -8.55
C ILE A 458 -4.74 -1.16 -7.99
N ALA A 459 -5.75 -1.18 -8.86
CA ALA A 459 -7.14 -0.86 -8.56
C ALA A 459 -8.04 -2.08 -8.84
N ASP A 460 -9.34 -1.97 -8.51
CA ASP A 460 -10.36 -2.97 -8.84
C ASP A 460 -10.03 -4.41 -8.40
N PHE A 461 -9.32 -4.55 -7.28
CA PHE A 461 -9.15 -5.82 -6.57
C PHE A 461 -10.41 -6.20 -5.76
N GLY A 462 -11.58 -5.66 -6.10
CA GLY A 462 -12.88 -6.05 -5.51
C GLY A 462 -13.36 -7.44 -5.90
N LEU A 463 -12.72 -8.05 -6.89
CA LEU A 463 -12.84 -9.50 -7.16
C LEU A 463 -11.83 -10.32 -6.36
N ALA A 464 -10.92 -9.67 -5.61
CA ALA A 464 -9.94 -10.37 -4.81
C ALA A 464 -10.63 -11.13 -3.69
N ARG A 465 -10.02 -12.24 -3.30
CA ARG A 465 -10.53 -13.08 -2.20
C ARG A 465 -9.37 -13.64 -1.40
N LEU A 466 -9.61 -13.78 -0.11
CA LEU A 466 -8.75 -14.54 0.80
C LEU A 466 -8.79 -16.01 0.40
N ILE A 467 -7.63 -16.67 0.41
CA ILE A 467 -7.56 -18.13 0.27
C ILE A 467 -7.19 -18.74 1.62
N GLU A 468 -7.97 -19.72 2.08
CA GLU A 468 -7.64 -20.53 3.26
C GLU A 468 -6.84 -21.79 2.86
N ASP A 469 -7.13 -22.39 1.69
CA ASP A 469 -6.54 -23.66 1.22
C ASP A 469 -5.98 -23.60 -0.23
N ASN A 470 -5.17 -22.58 -0.55
CA ASN A 470 -4.40 -22.42 -1.81
C ASN A 470 -5.15 -22.48 -3.17
N GLU A 471 -6.43 -22.82 -3.24
CA GLU A 471 -7.20 -22.94 -4.49
C GLU A 471 -8.66 -22.45 -4.33
N TYR A 472 -9.19 -21.78 -5.37
CA TYR A 472 -10.60 -21.41 -5.46
C TYR A 472 -11.19 -21.91 -6.79
N THR A 473 -12.44 -22.41 -6.77
CA THR A 473 -13.22 -22.78 -7.97
C THR A 473 -14.35 -21.78 -8.22
N ALA A 474 -14.33 -21.08 -9.36
CA ALA A 474 -15.38 -20.12 -9.72
C ALA A 474 -16.73 -20.78 -10.09
N ARG A 475 -17.84 -20.07 -9.86
CA ARG A 475 -19.19 -20.49 -10.27
C ARG A 475 -19.34 -20.43 -11.81
N GLN A 476 -20.07 -21.39 -12.41
CA GLN A 476 -20.35 -21.42 -13.85
C GLN A 476 -21.06 -20.12 -14.31
N GLY A 477 -20.60 -19.51 -15.41
CA GLY A 477 -21.26 -18.36 -16.07
C GLY A 477 -20.61 -16.98 -15.86
N ALA A 478 -19.50 -16.89 -15.12
CA ALA A 478 -18.79 -15.62 -14.93
C ALA A 478 -18.04 -15.16 -16.21
N LYS A 479 -18.14 -13.87 -16.55
CA LYS A 479 -17.43 -13.23 -17.67
C LYS A 479 -16.04 -12.80 -17.20
N PHE A 480 -15.00 -13.45 -17.69
CA PHE A 480 -13.61 -13.10 -17.37
C PHE A 480 -12.87 -12.54 -18.60
N PRO A 481 -11.83 -11.72 -18.41
CA PRO A 481 -10.98 -11.22 -19.51
C PRO A 481 -10.08 -12.34 -20.05
N ILE A 482 -10.64 -13.22 -20.88
CA ILE A 482 -10.02 -14.48 -21.35
C ILE A 482 -8.56 -14.33 -21.81
N LYS A 483 -8.20 -13.21 -22.45
CA LYS A 483 -6.83 -12.98 -22.95
C LYS A 483 -5.78 -12.74 -21.85
N TRP A 484 -6.20 -12.40 -20.65
CA TRP A 484 -5.33 -12.22 -19.47
C TRP A 484 -5.39 -13.42 -18.53
N THR A 485 -6.45 -14.22 -18.59
CA THR A 485 -6.68 -15.33 -17.68
C THR A 485 -5.77 -16.53 -18.00
N ALA A 486 -5.15 -17.10 -16.97
CA ALA A 486 -4.37 -18.32 -17.08
C ALA A 486 -5.24 -19.51 -17.56
N PRO A 487 -4.69 -20.49 -18.29
CA PRO A 487 -5.47 -21.59 -18.86
C PRO A 487 -6.21 -22.41 -17.79
N GLU A 488 -5.58 -22.70 -16.65
CA GLU A 488 -6.22 -23.43 -15.56
C GLU A 488 -7.38 -22.65 -14.90
N ALA A 489 -7.26 -21.32 -14.84
CA ALA A 489 -8.30 -20.44 -14.33
C ALA A 489 -9.47 -20.33 -15.33
N ALA A 490 -9.18 -20.26 -16.63
CA ALA A 490 -10.20 -20.16 -17.67
C ALA A 490 -10.95 -21.48 -17.92
N LEU A 491 -10.27 -22.62 -17.85
CA LEU A 491 -10.84 -23.94 -18.16
C LEU A 491 -11.49 -24.60 -16.94
N TYR A 492 -10.85 -24.50 -15.78
CA TYR A 492 -11.24 -25.23 -14.58
C TYR A 492 -11.69 -24.30 -13.44
N GLY A 493 -11.67 -22.98 -13.67
CA GLY A 493 -12.03 -22.02 -12.64
C GLY A 493 -11.04 -21.96 -11.48
N LYS A 494 -9.82 -22.51 -11.63
CA LYS A 494 -8.76 -22.57 -10.60
C LYS A 494 -7.96 -21.26 -10.55
N PHE A 495 -8.36 -20.35 -9.66
CA PHE A 495 -7.66 -19.08 -9.44
C PHE A 495 -6.68 -19.21 -8.27
N THR A 496 -5.44 -18.78 -8.51
CA THR A 496 -4.35 -18.74 -7.53
C THR A 496 -3.47 -17.51 -7.77
N ILE A 497 -2.54 -17.21 -6.86
CA ILE A 497 -1.53 -16.16 -7.12
C ILE A 497 -0.71 -16.46 -8.38
N LYS A 498 -0.50 -17.73 -8.74
CA LYS A 498 0.17 -18.14 -9.98
C LYS A 498 -0.64 -17.84 -11.23
N SER A 499 -1.97 -17.80 -11.14
CA SER A 499 -2.82 -17.32 -12.23
C SER A 499 -2.73 -15.78 -12.41
N ASP A 500 -2.45 -15.04 -11.34
CA ASP A 500 -2.13 -13.61 -11.45
C ASP A 500 -0.73 -13.38 -12.03
N VAL A 501 0.25 -14.25 -11.73
CA VAL A 501 1.58 -14.21 -12.37
C VAL A 501 1.47 -14.34 -13.90
N TRP A 502 0.60 -15.22 -14.39
CA TRP A 502 0.29 -15.30 -15.82
C TRP A 502 -0.26 -13.97 -16.36
N SER A 503 -1.24 -13.39 -15.65
CA SER A 503 -1.88 -12.12 -15.99
C SER A 503 -0.86 -10.97 -16.02
N PHE A 504 0.10 -10.97 -15.09
CA PHE A 504 1.22 -10.03 -15.07
C PHE A 504 2.11 -10.18 -16.31
N GLY A 505 2.41 -11.41 -16.75
CA GLY A 505 3.10 -11.65 -18.01
C GLY A 505 2.38 -11.01 -19.21
N ILE A 506 1.05 -11.08 -19.25
CA ILE A 506 0.24 -10.40 -20.27
C ILE A 506 0.32 -8.88 -20.11
N LEU A 507 0.26 -8.34 -18.89
CA LEU A 507 0.42 -6.92 -18.61
C LEU A 507 1.77 -6.38 -19.09
N LEU A 508 2.87 -7.15 -18.95
CA LEU A 508 4.17 -6.77 -19.51
C LEU A 508 4.11 -6.58 -21.03
N THR A 509 3.33 -7.41 -21.74
CA THR A 509 3.13 -7.22 -23.19
C THR A 509 2.39 -5.92 -23.48
N GLU A 510 1.38 -5.57 -22.69
CA GLU A 510 0.64 -4.30 -22.85
C GLU A 510 1.58 -3.11 -22.67
N LEU A 511 2.45 -3.14 -21.66
CA LEU A 511 3.45 -2.09 -21.42
C LEU A 511 4.36 -1.88 -22.64
N VAL A 512 5.04 -2.93 -23.10
CA VAL A 512 6.02 -2.81 -24.20
C VAL A 512 5.37 -2.55 -25.56
N THR A 513 4.09 -2.92 -25.72
CA THR A 513 3.35 -2.68 -26.97
C THR A 513 2.47 -1.43 -26.95
N LYS A 514 2.53 -0.61 -25.88
CA LYS A 514 1.74 0.63 -25.74
C LYS A 514 0.23 0.37 -25.73
N GLY A 515 -0.19 -0.60 -24.92
CA GLY A 515 -1.59 -0.96 -24.70
C GLY A 515 -2.24 -1.71 -25.86
N ARG A 516 -1.47 -2.30 -26.79
CA ARG A 516 -2.08 -3.15 -27.83
C ARG A 516 -2.81 -4.33 -27.18
N VAL A 517 -3.95 -4.69 -27.77
CA VAL A 517 -4.73 -5.84 -27.30
C VAL A 517 -3.89 -7.11 -27.43
N PRO A 518 -3.78 -7.94 -26.37
CA PRO A 518 -3.05 -9.20 -26.43
C PRO A 518 -3.60 -10.14 -27.52
N TYR A 519 -2.74 -11.02 -28.02
CA TYR A 519 -3.08 -11.98 -29.09
C TYR A 519 -3.75 -11.29 -30.29
N PRO A 520 -3.04 -10.39 -30.99
CA PRO A 520 -3.63 -9.63 -32.10
C PRO A 520 -4.13 -10.58 -33.18
N GLY A 521 -5.35 -10.32 -33.68
CA GLY A 521 -6.01 -11.13 -34.70
C GLY A 521 -6.73 -12.39 -34.20
N MET A 522 -6.63 -12.73 -32.90
CA MET A 522 -7.34 -13.88 -32.31
C MET A 522 -8.54 -13.43 -31.46
N ASN A 523 -9.66 -14.14 -31.59
CA ASN A 523 -10.81 -14.01 -30.69
C ASN A 523 -10.62 -14.83 -29.39
N ASN A 524 -11.49 -14.65 -28.40
CA ASN A 524 -11.32 -15.29 -27.09
C ASN A 524 -11.28 -16.83 -27.13
N ARG A 525 -12.08 -17.46 -28.01
CA ARG A 525 -12.09 -18.92 -28.15
C ARG A 525 -10.77 -19.41 -28.74
N GLU A 526 -10.31 -18.77 -29.81
CA GLU A 526 -9.05 -19.10 -30.47
C GLU A 526 -7.87 -18.94 -29.52
N VAL A 527 -7.83 -17.88 -28.70
CA VAL A 527 -6.77 -17.70 -27.71
C VAL A 527 -6.70 -18.88 -26.75
N LEU A 528 -7.84 -19.29 -26.18
CA LEU A 528 -7.89 -20.40 -25.23
C LEU A 528 -7.38 -21.70 -25.86
N GLU A 529 -7.88 -22.04 -27.06
CA GLU A 529 -7.47 -23.24 -27.80
C GLU A 529 -5.97 -23.24 -28.15
N GLN A 530 -5.43 -22.10 -28.58
CA GLN A 530 -4.02 -21.99 -28.97
C GLN A 530 -3.09 -22.03 -27.76
N VAL A 531 -3.44 -21.33 -26.68
CA VAL A 531 -2.66 -21.31 -25.44
C VAL A 531 -2.58 -22.71 -24.82
N GLU A 532 -3.68 -23.47 -24.85
CA GLU A 532 -3.74 -24.86 -24.40
C GLU A 532 -2.82 -25.77 -25.24
N ARG A 533 -2.72 -25.53 -26.55
CA ARG A 533 -1.79 -26.21 -27.48
C ARG A 533 -0.33 -25.78 -27.31
N GLY A 534 -0.03 -24.85 -26.41
CA GLY A 534 1.32 -24.40 -26.10
C GLY A 534 1.76 -23.13 -26.85
N TYR A 535 0.87 -22.49 -27.62
CA TYR A 535 1.19 -21.20 -28.23
C TYR A 535 1.48 -20.14 -27.16
N ARG A 536 2.50 -19.32 -27.40
CA ARG A 536 2.81 -18.09 -26.63
C ARG A 536 3.08 -16.96 -27.59
N MET A 537 2.78 -15.73 -27.18
CA MET A 537 3.02 -14.57 -28.04
C MET A 537 4.52 -14.43 -28.35
N PRO A 538 4.88 -14.11 -29.61
CA PRO A 538 6.27 -13.86 -29.98
C PRO A 538 6.79 -12.60 -29.27
N CYS A 539 8.12 -12.47 -29.20
CA CYS A 539 8.75 -11.27 -28.67
C CYS A 539 8.27 -10.03 -29.44
N PRO A 540 7.67 -9.01 -28.78
CA PRO A 540 7.27 -7.79 -29.44
C PRO A 540 8.46 -7.05 -30.05
N GLN A 541 8.21 -6.26 -31.09
CA GLN A 541 9.22 -5.38 -31.68
C GLN A 541 9.76 -4.42 -30.61
N ASP A 542 11.08 -4.21 -30.60
CA ASP A 542 11.81 -3.35 -29.65
C ASP A 542 11.74 -3.80 -28.17
N CYS A 543 11.18 -4.98 -27.89
CA CYS A 543 11.23 -5.62 -26.58
C CYS A 543 12.57 -6.35 -26.40
N PRO A 544 13.33 -6.12 -25.31
CA PRO A 544 14.52 -6.90 -25.04
C PRO A 544 14.18 -8.37 -24.78
N ILE A 545 15.06 -9.25 -25.25
CA ILE A 545 14.89 -10.70 -25.12
C ILE A 545 14.73 -11.12 -23.65
N SER A 546 15.52 -10.54 -22.74
CA SER A 546 15.45 -10.87 -21.31
C SER A 546 14.08 -10.55 -20.68
N LEU A 547 13.40 -9.50 -21.15
CA LEU A 547 12.05 -9.18 -20.68
C LEU A 547 11.01 -10.12 -21.28
N HIS A 548 11.19 -10.56 -22.53
CA HIS A 548 10.35 -11.60 -23.13
C HIS A 548 10.56 -12.98 -22.48
N GLU A 549 11.78 -13.33 -22.10
CA GLU A 549 12.07 -14.54 -21.32
C GLU A 549 11.34 -14.51 -19.97
N LEU A 550 11.28 -13.35 -19.31
CA LEU A 550 10.47 -13.17 -18.09
C LEU A 550 8.98 -13.43 -18.36
N MET A 551 8.43 -12.91 -19.47
CA MET A 551 7.05 -13.20 -19.88
C MET A 551 6.82 -14.70 -20.10
N LEU A 552 7.76 -15.39 -20.75
CA LEU A 552 7.69 -16.84 -20.96
C LEU A 552 7.74 -17.63 -19.65
N GLN A 553 8.49 -17.17 -18.64
CA GLN A 553 8.46 -17.73 -17.29
C GLN A 553 7.09 -17.56 -16.63
N CYS A 554 6.47 -16.38 -16.78
CA CYS A 554 5.09 -16.15 -16.31
C CYS A 554 4.06 -17.04 -17.01
N TRP A 555 4.29 -17.43 -18.26
CA TRP A 555 3.37 -18.24 -19.05
C TRP A 555 3.71 -19.73 -19.11
N LYS A 556 4.47 -20.24 -18.13
CA LYS A 556 4.67 -21.69 -17.97
C LYS A 556 3.32 -22.39 -17.84
N LYS A 557 3.23 -23.56 -18.49
CA LYS A 557 2.00 -24.38 -18.50
C LYS A 557 1.66 -24.83 -17.09
N ASP A 558 2.66 -25.38 -16.38
CA ASP A 558 2.55 -25.67 -14.96
C ASP A 558 2.57 -24.36 -14.17
N ALA A 559 1.60 -24.20 -13.27
CA ALA A 559 1.46 -23.00 -12.45
C ALA A 559 2.57 -22.88 -11.42
N GLU A 560 3.06 -24.01 -10.90
CA GLU A 560 4.10 -24.03 -9.86
C GLU A 560 5.49 -23.67 -10.40
N GLU A 561 5.72 -23.85 -11.71
CA GLU A 561 6.95 -23.41 -12.38
C GLU A 561 7.01 -21.89 -12.61
N ARG A 562 5.90 -21.16 -12.41
CA ARG A 562 5.87 -19.71 -12.59
C ARG A 562 6.57 -19.03 -11.40
N PRO A 563 7.28 -17.90 -11.61
CA PRO A 563 7.97 -17.19 -10.52
C PRO A 563 7.00 -16.66 -9.45
N THR A 564 7.55 -16.21 -8.32
CA THR A 564 6.81 -15.42 -7.30
C THR A 564 6.80 -13.94 -7.69
N PHE A 565 5.88 -13.17 -7.13
CA PHE A 565 5.91 -11.72 -7.35
C PHE A 565 7.10 -11.04 -6.67
N GLU A 566 7.58 -11.59 -5.55
CA GLU A 566 8.84 -11.16 -4.93
C GLU A 566 10.02 -11.26 -5.91
N TYR A 567 10.14 -12.37 -6.64
CA TYR A 567 11.18 -12.53 -7.67
C TYR A 567 10.98 -11.54 -8.83
N LEU A 568 9.75 -11.41 -9.33
CA LEU A 568 9.43 -10.49 -10.43
C LEU A 568 9.75 -9.04 -10.07
N GLN A 569 9.42 -8.62 -8.85
CA GLN A 569 9.75 -7.31 -8.32
C GLN A 569 11.28 -7.10 -8.33
N ALA A 570 12.04 -8.00 -7.69
CA ALA A 570 13.49 -7.88 -7.60
C ALA A 570 14.16 -7.85 -8.99
N PHE A 571 13.73 -8.71 -9.90
CA PHE A 571 14.24 -8.75 -11.27
C PHE A 571 14.01 -7.43 -12.02
N LEU A 572 12.82 -6.85 -11.90
CA LEU A 572 12.46 -5.62 -12.61
C LEU A 572 13.10 -4.38 -11.99
N GLU A 573 13.23 -4.32 -10.66
CA GLU A 573 13.94 -3.24 -9.97
C GLU A 573 15.42 -3.20 -10.38
N ASP A 574 16.07 -4.36 -10.50
CA ASP A 574 17.50 -4.46 -10.84
C ASP A 574 17.80 -4.59 -12.34
N TYR A 575 16.78 -4.48 -13.19
CA TYR A 575 16.86 -4.76 -14.62
C TYR A 575 17.99 -3.99 -15.37
N PHE A 576 18.27 -2.75 -14.95
CA PHE A 576 19.35 -1.93 -15.52
C PHE A 576 20.57 -1.77 -14.62
N THR A 577 20.52 -2.22 -13.37
CA THR A 577 21.56 -1.95 -12.35
C THR A 577 22.48 -3.13 -12.04
N ALA A 578 22.24 -4.31 -12.62
CA ALA A 578 22.98 -5.54 -12.34
C ALA A 578 24.51 -5.46 -12.55
N THR A 579 25.04 -4.46 -13.26
CA THR A 579 26.47 -4.27 -13.52
C THR A 579 27.16 -3.19 -12.68
N GLU A 580 26.44 -2.44 -11.85
CA GLU A 580 27.00 -1.33 -11.05
C GLU A 580 26.94 -1.58 -9.54
N PRO A 581 27.93 -1.09 -8.77
CA PRO A 581 27.89 -1.22 -7.32
C PRO A 581 26.70 -0.44 -6.76
N GLN A 582 25.87 -1.12 -5.96
CA GLN A 582 24.65 -0.53 -5.37
C GLN A 582 24.94 0.70 -4.48
N TYR A 583 26.13 0.75 -3.87
CA TYR A 583 26.63 1.86 -3.08
C TYR A 583 28.02 2.27 -3.58
N GLN A 584 28.30 3.57 -3.58
CA GLN A 584 29.63 4.07 -3.86
C GLN A 584 30.59 3.72 -2.71
N PRO A 585 31.83 3.27 -2.99
CA PRO A 585 32.79 2.90 -1.95
C PRO A 585 33.21 4.11 -1.13
N GLY A 586 33.30 3.94 0.19
CA GLY A 586 33.74 4.99 1.11
C GLY A 586 35.26 5.22 1.12
N ASP A 587 36.03 4.23 0.66
CA ASP A 587 37.50 4.17 0.85
C ASP A 587 38.28 5.10 -0.09
N ASN A 588 37.63 5.59 -1.16
CA ASN A 588 38.21 6.53 -2.12
C ASN A 588 37.76 7.99 -1.89
N LEU A 589 37.03 8.27 -0.80
CA LEU A 589 36.44 9.58 -0.45
C LEU A 589 37.30 10.38 0.54
#